data_AF-A0A4D4MLQ8-F1
#
_entry.id   AF-A0A4D4MLQ8-F1
#
_cell.length_a   1.000
_cell.length_b   1.000
_cell.length_c   1.000
_cell.angle_alpha   90.00
_cell.angle_beta   90.00
_cell.angle_gamma   90.00
#
_symmetry.space_group_name_H-M   'P 1'
#
loop_
_entity.id
_entity.type
_entity.pdbx_description
1 polymer ?
#
loop_
_entity_poly.entity_id
_entity_poly.type
_entity_poly.pdbx_seq_one_letter_code
_entity_poly.pdbx_strand_id
1 'polypeptide(L)'
;MAVSEGPLTGIADVRPCTLGGLDTKSALELLGRLTGAVRITVDPRAAEGLVEECAGQPLALVLAGSWLAARPQAAVADLAKQLRSEGDEGPPTARLFRLAYAGLPATAQRILRLLSLAPRASSTRTPPPRSPAAR
;
A
#
# COMPACT_ATOMS: atom_id res chain seq x y z
N MET A 1 22.33 -4.92 3.22
CA MET A 1 21.22 -4.46 2.36
C MET A 1 20.39 -3.47 3.17
N ALA A 2 20.12 -2.28 2.64
CA ALA A 2 19.34 -1.24 3.31
C ALA A 2 18.20 -0.79 2.37
N VAL A 3 17.11 -0.28 2.93
CA VAL A 3 15.96 0.25 2.19
C VAL A 3 15.68 1.66 2.69
N SER A 4 15.29 2.56 1.79
CA SER A 4 14.96 3.95 2.12
C SER A 4 13.90 4.46 1.14
N GLU A 5 13.05 5.38 1.61
CA GLU A 5 12.02 6.02 0.77
C GLU A 5 12.61 7.08 -0.17
N GLY A 6 13.79 7.60 0.16
CA GLY A 6 14.52 8.58 -0.64
C GLY A 6 15.94 8.13 -0.97
N PRO A 7 16.67 8.94 -1.76
CA PRO A 7 18.05 8.63 -2.11
C PRO A 7 18.92 8.48 -0.85
N LEU A 8 19.67 7.39 -0.79
CA LEU A 8 20.67 7.15 0.25
C LEU A 8 21.90 8.02 0.00
N THR A 9 21.79 9.32 0.31
CA THR A 9 22.90 10.26 0.21
C THR A 9 23.88 10.04 1.36
N GLY A 10 25.18 9.99 1.09
CA GLY A 10 26.23 9.87 2.10
C GLY A 10 26.83 8.47 2.31
N ILE A 11 26.43 7.48 1.51
CA ILE A 11 27.05 6.16 1.50
C ILE A 11 27.79 5.98 0.18
N ALA A 12 29.12 5.85 0.24
CA ALA A 12 29.92 5.57 -0.94
C ALA A 12 29.70 4.11 -1.40
N ASP A 13 29.78 3.87 -2.71
CA ASP A 13 29.74 2.53 -3.32
C ASP A 13 28.41 1.77 -3.14
N VAL A 14 27.27 2.48 -3.22
CA VAL A 14 25.93 1.86 -3.27
C VAL A 14 25.45 1.74 -4.72
N ARG A 15 24.87 0.59 -5.07
CA ARG A 15 24.11 0.40 -6.32
C ARG A 15 22.62 0.60 -6.02
N PRO A 16 22.04 1.80 -6.26
CA PRO A 16 20.63 2.04 -6.00
C PRO A 16 19.77 1.24 -6.99
N CYS A 17 18.74 0.59 -6.46
CA CYS A 17 17.69 -0.03 -7.25
C CYS A 17 16.37 0.65 -6.88
N THR A 18 15.86 1.52 -7.76
CA THR A 18 14.55 2.14 -7.57
C THR A 18 13.46 1.10 -7.74
N LEU A 19 12.59 0.96 -6.74
CA LEU A 19 11.40 0.12 -6.84
C LEU A 19 10.25 0.93 -7.43
N GLY A 20 9.80 0.52 -8.61
CA GLY A 20 8.56 1.01 -9.22
C GLY A 20 7.33 0.27 -8.70
N GLY A 21 6.16 0.64 -9.21
CA GLY A 21 4.95 -0.15 -9.04
C GLY A 21 5.06 -1.53 -9.69
N LEU A 22 4.16 -2.44 -9.32
CA LEU A 22 4.00 -3.73 -9.98
C LEU A 22 3.43 -3.53 -11.38
N ASP A 23 3.91 -4.31 -12.34
CA ASP A 23 3.27 -4.42 -13.65
C ASP A 23 1.90 -5.12 -13.52
N THR A 24 1.05 -4.95 -14.53
CA THR A 24 -0.32 -5.46 -14.51
C THR A 24 -0.41 -6.96 -14.25
N LYS A 25 0.51 -7.76 -14.82
CA LYS A 25 0.48 -9.22 -14.67
C LYS A 25 0.81 -9.61 -13.24
N SER A 26 1.88 -9.06 -12.66
CA SER A 26 2.23 -9.31 -11.26
C SER A 26 1.19 -8.75 -10.28
N ALA A 27 0.55 -7.64 -10.60
CA ALA A 27 -0.53 -7.08 -9.80
C ALA A 27 -1.78 -7.98 -9.78
N LEU A 28 -2.18 -8.54 -10.93
CA LEU A 28 -3.27 -9.52 -11.03
C LEU A 28 -2.94 -10.82 -10.27
N GLU A 29 -1.70 -11.29 -10.37
CA GLU A 29 -1.24 -12.47 -9.62
C GLU A 29 -1.33 -12.22 -8.11
N LEU A 30 -0.87 -11.05 -7.64
CA LEU A 30 -0.98 -10.65 -6.24
C LEU A 30 -2.44 -10.62 -5.77
N LEU A 31 -3.34 -10.00 -6.55
CA LEU A 31 -4.77 -10.00 -6.24
C LEU A 31 -5.34 -11.41 -6.18
N GLY A 32 -5.00 -12.27 -7.15
CA GLY A 32 -5.44 -13.66 -7.16
C GLY A 32 -4.99 -14.45 -5.94
N ARG A 33 -3.77 -14.18 -5.43
CA ARG A 33 -3.27 -14.78 -4.18
C ARG A 33 -4.03 -14.31 -2.93
N LEU A 34 -4.52 -13.07 -2.93
CA LEU A 34 -5.25 -12.50 -1.79
C LEU A 34 -6.74 -12.85 -1.79
N THR A 35 -7.40 -12.83 -2.95
CA THR A 35 -8.86 -13.00 -3.08
C THR A 35 -9.28 -14.40 -3.52
N GLY A 36 -8.32 -15.21 -3.97
CA GLY A 36 -8.54 -16.47 -4.66
C GLY A 36 -8.56 -16.30 -6.19
N ALA A 37 -7.83 -17.18 -6.89
CA ALA A 37 -7.66 -17.12 -8.34
C ALA A 37 -8.98 -17.18 -9.12
N VAL A 38 -9.96 -17.95 -8.64
CA VAL A 38 -11.26 -18.13 -9.30
C VAL A 38 -11.96 -16.79 -9.55
N ARG A 39 -11.96 -15.87 -8.57
CA ARG A 39 -12.64 -14.58 -8.69
C ARG A 39 -12.00 -13.68 -9.74
N ILE A 40 -10.67 -13.73 -9.85
CA ILE A 40 -9.93 -12.98 -10.87
C ILE A 40 -10.16 -13.59 -12.25
N THR A 41 -10.22 -14.91 -12.37
CA THR A 41 -10.46 -15.59 -13.66
C THR A 41 -11.89 -15.47 -14.17
N VAL A 42 -12.89 -15.32 -13.28
CA VAL A 42 -14.30 -15.15 -13.65
C VAL A 42 -14.56 -13.76 -14.24
N ASP A 43 -13.86 -12.73 -13.74
CA ASP A 43 -13.97 -11.36 -14.25
C ASP A 43 -12.58 -10.69 -14.39
N PRO A 44 -11.81 -11.08 -15.41
CA PRO A 44 -10.45 -10.56 -15.61
C PRO A 44 -10.45 -9.08 -15.97
N ARG A 45 -11.48 -8.60 -16.68
CA ARG A 45 -11.60 -7.19 -17.07
C ARG A 45 -11.82 -6.28 -15.86
N ALA A 46 -12.67 -6.68 -14.91
CA ALA A 46 -12.83 -5.90 -13.69
C ALA A 46 -11.57 -5.93 -12.82
N ALA A 47 -10.85 -7.05 -12.80
CA ALA A 47 -9.59 -7.15 -12.09
C ALA A 47 -8.50 -6.25 -12.70
N GLU A 48 -8.39 -6.20 -14.03
CA GLU A 48 -7.50 -5.28 -14.75
C GLU A 48 -7.85 -3.82 -14.42
N GLY A 49 -9.14 -3.45 -14.53
CA GLY A 49 -9.58 -2.10 -14.17
C GLY A 49 -9.25 -1.75 -12.71
N LEU A 50 -9.39 -2.68 -11.77
CA LEU A 50 -9.00 -2.44 -10.37
C LEU A 50 -7.49 -2.24 -10.21
N VAL A 51 -6.66 -2.96 -10.97
CA VAL A 51 -5.20 -2.78 -10.97
C VAL A 51 -4.81 -1.40 -11.50
N GLU A 52 -5.49 -0.94 -12.55
CA GLU A 52 -5.31 0.40 -13.11
C GLU A 52 -5.66 1.48 -12.08
N GLU A 53 -6.80 1.35 -11.39
CA GLU A 53 -7.16 2.28 -10.29
C GLU A 53 -6.12 2.27 -9.16
N CYS A 54 -5.48 1.12 -8.91
CA CYS A 54 -4.42 0.99 -7.90
C CYS A 54 -3.07 1.56 -8.37
N ALA A 55 -2.93 1.96 -9.64
CA ALA A 55 -1.70 2.44 -10.27
C ALA A 55 -0.48 1.52 -10.01
N GLY A 56 -0.69 0.20 -9.94
CA GLY A 56 0.36 -0.78 -9.65
C GLY A 56 0.96 -0.70 -8.24
N GLN A 57 0.39 0.09 -7.32
CA GLN A 57 0.92 0.25 -5.96
C GLN A 57 0.64 -1.01 -5.12
N PRO A 58 1.67 -1.71 -4.60
CA PRO A 58 1.48 -2.98 -3.89
C PRO A 58 0.62 -2.82 -2.63
N LEU A 59 0.75 -1.71 -1.90
CA LEU A 59 -0.08 -1.45 -0.72
C LEU A 59 -1.57 -1.27 -1.09
N ALA A 60 -1.86 -0.60 -2.20
CA ALA A 60 -3.23 -0.44 -2.68
C ALA A 60 -3.82 -1.81 -3.03
N LEU A 61 -3.08 -2.64 -3.77
CA LEU A 61 -3.51 -3.98 -4.15
C LEU A 61 -3.76 -4.89 -2.93
N VAL A 62 -2.91 -4.79 -1.90
CA VAL A 62 -3.10 -5.55 -0.65
C VAL A 62 -4.37 -5.09 0.09
N LEU A 63 -4.62 -3.78 0.15
CA LEU A 63 -5.85 -3.26 0.76
C LEU A 63 -7.10 -3.70 -0.03
N ALA A 64 -7.06 -3.64 -1.35
CA ALA A 64 -8.15 -4.07 -2.22
C ALA A 64 -8.41 -5.58 -2.07
N GLY A 65 -7.35 -6.38 -2.15
CA GLY A 65 -7.44 -7.83 -2.03
C GLY A 65 -7.92 -8.27 -0.64
N SER A 66 -7.41 -7.69 0.43
CA SER A 66 -7.87 -7.98 1.80
C SER A 66 -9.33 -7.57 2.02
N TRP A 67 -9.76 -6.43 1.47
CA TRP A 67 -11.15 -5.99 1.53
C TRP A 67 -12.10 -6.96 0.82
N LEU A 68 -11.70 -7.45 -0.35
CA LEU A 68 -12.43 -8.46 -1.13
C LEU A 68 -12.43 -9.83 -0.45
N ALA A 69 -11.32 -10.22 0.19
CA ALA A 69 -11.23 -11.47 0.94
C ALA A 69 -12.16 -11.47 2.16
N ALA A 70 -12.30 -10.33 2.84
CA ALA A 70 -13.25 -10.15 3.95
C ALA A 70 -14.72 -10.14 3.49
N ARG A 71 -14.99 -9.95 2.18
CA ARG A 71 -16.35 -9.85 1.61
C ARG A 71 -16.49 -10.78 0.40
N PRO A 72 -16.75 -12.08 0.62
CA PRO A 72 -16.82 -13.05 -0.48
C PRO A 72 -17.97 -12.78 -1.47
N GLN A 73 -19.04 -12.11 -1.03
CA GLN A 73 -20.20 -11.76 -1.87
C GLN A 73 -19.99 -10.48 -2.71
N ALA A 74 -18.99 -9.65 -2.40
CA ALA A 74 -18.75 -8.42 -3.15
C ALA A 74 -18.11 -8.72 -4.51
N ALA A 75 -18.52 -8.07 -5.59
CA ALA A 75 -17.85 -8.23 -6.88
C ALA A 75 -16.60 -7.36 -6.97
N VAL A 76 -15.59 -7.81 -7.74
CA VAL A 76 -14.40 -7.02 -8.07
C VAL A 76 -14.80 -5.73 -8.80
N ALA A 77 -15.78 -5.84 -9.71
CA ALA A 77 -16.33 -4.71 -10.45
C ALA A 77 -16.97 -3.65 -9.56
N ASP A 78 -17.61 -4.05 -8.45
CA ASP A 78 -18.26 -3.11 -7.54
C ASP A 78 -17.23 -2.29 -6.77
N LEU A 79 -16.14 -2.93 -6.31
CA LEU A 79 -15.03 -2.22 -5.68
C LEU A 79 -14.38 -1.23 -6.65
N ALA A 80 -14.12 -1.66 -7.89
CA ALA A 80 -13.54 -0.77 -8.92
C ALA A 80 -14.45 0.44 -9.21
N LYS A 81 -15.77 0.23 -9.29
CA LYS A 81 -16.75 1.33 -9.44
C LYS A 81 -16.74 2.26 -8.23
N GLN A 82 -16.70 1.71 -7.02
CA GLN A 82 -16.71 2.51 -5.80
C GLN A 82 -15.47 3.40 -5.70
N LEU A 83 -14.29 2.88 -6.05
CA LEU A 83 -13.06 3.67 -6.10
C LEU A 83 -13.10 4.81 -7.11
N ARG A 84 -13.70 4.58 -8.29
CA ARG A 84 -13.96 5.66 -9.26
C ARG A 84 -14.94 6.71 -8.75
N SER A 85 -15.93 6.29 -7.95
CA SER A 85 -16.96 7.20 -7.44
C SER A 85 -16.47 8.09 -6.29
N GLU A 86 -15.46 7.67 -5.52
CA GLU A 86 -14.86 8.46 -4.44
C GLU A 86 -14.04 9.68 -4.95
N GLY A 87 -13.93 9.84 -6.28
CA GLY A 87 -13.20 10.91 -6.93
C GLY A 87 -11.68 10.66 -6.99
N ASP A 88 -10.96 11.54 -7.69
CA ASP A 88 -9.51 11.41 -7.89
C ASP A 88 -8.68 12.17 -6.83
N GLU A 89 -9.31 12.61 -5.74
CA GLU A 89 -8.60 13.30 -4.66
C GLU A 89 -7.77 12.31 -3.84
N GLY A 90 -6.48 12.27 -4.15
CA GLY A 90 -5.44 11.62 -3.37
C GLY A 90 -4.96 10.29 -3.96
N PRO A 91 -3.86 9.74 -3.43
CA PRO A 91 -3.27 8.51 -3.92
C PRO A 91 -4.25 7.34 -3.76
N PRO A 92 -4.18 6.32 -4.63
CA PRO A 92 -5.12 5.20 -4.60
C PRO A 92 -5.05 4.41 -3.28
N THR A 93 -3.88 4.39 -2.64
CA THR A 93 -3.69 3.83 -1.29
C THR A 93 -4.55 4.52 -0.24
N ALA A 94 -4.66 5.86 -0.28
CA ALA A 94 -5.47 6.61 0.68
C ALA A 94 -6.96 6.37 0.45
N ARG A 95 -7.41 6.30 -0.81
CA ARG A 95 -8.79 5.96 -1.18
C ARG A 95 -9.18 4.57 -0.65
N LEU A 96 -8.41 3.55 -1.01
CA LEU A 96 -8.61 2.18 -0.51
C LEU A 96 -8.55 2.07 1.00
N PHE A 97 -7.63 2.80 1.64
CA PHE A 97 -7.55 2.83 3.10
C PHE A 97 -8.82 3.43 3.72
N ARG A 98 -9.36 4.53 3.19
CA ARG A 98 -10.62 5.12 3.66
C ARG A 98 -11.78 4.13 3.51
N LEU A 99 -11.89 3.47 2.36
CA LEU A 99 -12.93 2.50 2.08
C LEU A 99 -12.84 1.29 3.04
N ALA A 100 -11.63 0.76 3.25
CA ALA A 100 -11.40 -0.31 4.22
C ALA A 100 -11.69 0.14 5.66
N TYR A 101 -11.26 1.36 6.02
CA TYR A 101 -11.47 1.95 7.33
C TYR A 101 -12.95 2.15 7.66
N ALA A 102 -13.73 2.66 6.70
CA ALA A 102 -15.17 2.85 6.85
C ALA A 102 -15.92 1.53 7.10
N GLY A 103 -15.41 0.43 6.54
CA GLY A 103 -15.98 -0.91 6.71
C GLY A 103 -15.57 -1.64 8.00
N LEU A 104 -14.70 -1.07 8.84
CA LEU A 104 -14.26 -1.70 10.09
C LEU A 104 -15.26 -1.47 11.24
N PRO A 105 -15.36 -2.41 12.21
CA PRO A 105 -16.10 -2.20 13.44
C PRO A 105 -15.58 -0.96 14.21
N ALA A 106 -16.46 -0.27 14.93
CA ALA A 106 -16.14 0.97 15.64
C ALA A 106 -14.95 0.83 16.61
N THR A 107 -14.79 -0.32 17.26
CA THR A 107 -13.65 -0.59 18.16
C THR A 107 -12.33 -0.64 17.40
N ALA A 108 -12.30 -1.31 16.24
CA ALA A 108 -11.10 -1.37 15.40
C ALA A 108 -10.74 0.01 14.82
N GLN A 109 -11.74 0.80 14.41
CA GLN A 109 -11.55 2.18 13.98
C GLN A 109 -10.91 3.05 15.08
N ARG A 110 -11.38 2.91 16.33
CA ARG A 110 -10.83 3.63 17.49
C ARG A 110 -9.39 3.22 17.78
N ILE A 111 -9.09 1.92 17.79
CA ILE A 111 -7.74 1.41 18.03
C ILE A 111 -6.77 1.94 16.97
N LEU A 112 -7.12 1.91 15.68
CA LEU A 112 -6.28 2.47 14.63
C LEU A 112 -6.00 3.97 14.81
N ARG A 113 -7.00 4.75 15.23
CA ARG A 113 -6.78 6.18 15.57
C ARG A 113 -5.80 6.33 16.73
N LEU A 114 -5.94 5.52 17.78
CA LEU A 114 -5.02 5.55 18.91
C LEU A 114 -3.59 5.15 18.50
N LEU A 115 -3.43 4.17 17.61
CA LEU A 115 -2.13 3.76 17.08
C LEU A 115 -1.45 4.87 16.26
N SER A 116 -2.22 5.70 15.55
CA SER A 116 -1.65 6.86 14.84
C SER A 116 -1.08 7.94 15.77
N LEU A 117 -1.51 7.96 17.04
CA LEU A 117 -1.01 8.87 18.08
C LEU A 117 0.15 8.27 18.88
N ALA A 118 0.42 6.98 18.74
CA ALA A 118 1.51 6.34 19.45
C ALA A 118 2.86 6.89 18.95
N PRO A 119 3.79 7.26 19.83
CA PRO A 119 5.10 7.73 19.42
C PRO A 119 5.77 6.63 18.59
N ARG A 120 6.06 6.97 17.33
CA ARG A 120 6.84 6.10 16.46
C ARG A 120 8.23 6.02 17.09
N ALA A 121 8.71 4.81 17.38
CA ALA A 121 10.10 4.62 17.76
C ALA A 121 10.97 5.01 16.56
N SER A 122 11.31 6.29 16.45
CA SER A 122 12.20 6.79 15.41
C SER A 122 13.61 6.30 15.75
N SER A 123 14.10 5.33 15.00
CA SER A 123 15.49 4.89 15.05
C SER A 123 16.41 5.92 14.36
N THR A 124 16.34 7.19 14.79
CA THR A 124 17.37 8.17 14.46
C THR A 124 18.44 8.08 15.53
N ARG A 125 19.36 7.12 15.37
CA ARG A 125 20.67 7.21 16.03
C ARG A 125 21.42 8.35 15.36
N THR A 126 21.24 9.56 15.87
CA THR A 126 22.06 10.73 15.54
C THR A 126 23.52 10.38 15.85
N PRO A 127 24.43 10.32 14.87
CA PRO A 127 25.85 10.15 15.18
C PRO A 127 26.32 11.36 16.00
N PRO A 128 27.13 11.17 17.06
CA PRO A 128 27.60 12.27 17.90
C PRO A 128 28.45 13.25 17.06
N PRO A 129 28.42 14.56 17.35
CA PRO A 129 29.25 15.54 16.67
C PRO A 129 30.72 15.19 16.88
N ARG A 130 31.45 14.93 15.77
CA ARG A 130 32.91 14.81 15.81
C ARG A 130 33.49 16.18 16.13
N SER A 131 33.92 16.38 17.37
CA SER A 131 34.71 17.55 17.74
C SER A 131 36.10 17.47 17.08
N PRO A 132 36.63 18.58 16.53
CA PRO A 132 37.99 18.65 16.03
C PRO A 132 38.95 18.93 17.20
N ALA A 133 39.81 17.97 17.51
CA ALA A 133 40.99 18.16 18.34
C ALA A 133 42.11 17.30 17.76
N ALA A 134 43.36 17.72 17.64
CA ALA A 134 44.03 19.02 17.70
C ALA A 134 45.40 18.77 17.05
N ARG A 135 46.05 19.85 16.63
CA ARG A 135 47.41 19.94 16.10
C ARG A 135 48.47 19.20 16.89
#